data_AF-A0A1C4UQU2-F1
#
_entry.id   AF-A0A1C4UQU2-F1
#
_cell.length_a   1.000
_cell.length_b   1.000
_cell.length_c   1.000
_cell.angle_alpha   90.00
_cell.angle_beta   90.00
_cell.angle_gamma   90.00
#
_symmetry.space_group_name_H-M   'P 1'
#
loop_
_entity.id
_entity.type
_entity.pdbx_description
1 polymer ?
#
loop_
_entity_poly.entity_id
_entity_poly.type
_entity_poly.pdbx_seq_one_letter_code
_entity_poly.pdbx_strand_id
1 'polypeptide(L)'
;MLCEIFDLERAWREGPDPGESDEYEQIYAAAFLLFLIGDPADSPRLYEAKFRTGDMDLGIGFDTQAIFGAGRRETLQWLLDNGYTDEHAHLSEWLSQGEDPKIEDWATHVRQYFYSATGVLLLDPL
;
A
#
# COMPACT_ATOMS: atom_id res chain seq x y z
N MET A 1 1.84 13.92 8.30
CA MET A 1 2.75 13.00 8.98
C MET A 1 2.76 11.61 8.34
N LEU A 2 1.67 10.83 8.31
CA LEU A 2 1.69 9.49 7.69
C LEU A 2 2.00 9.52 6.18
N CYS A 3 1.33 10.40 5.42
CA CYS A 3 1.62 10.58 4.00
C CYS A 3 3.07 11.04 3.76
N GLU A 4 3.57 11.97 4.59
CA GLU A 4 4.94 12.48 4.49
C GLU A 4 5.98 11.39 4.78
N ILE A 5 5.75 10.55 5.78
CA ILE A 5 6.61 9.38 6.08
C ILE A 5 6.58 8.41 4.91
N PHE A 6 5.40 8.14 4.35
CA PHE A 6 5.25 7.28 3.18
C PHE A 6 6.04 7.81 1.97
N ASP A 7 5.91 9.10 1.67
CA ASP A 7 6.58 9.74 0.53
C ASP A 7 8.10 9.75 0.70
N LEU A 8 8.60 10.03 1.92
CA LEU A 8 10.03 10.02 2.23
C LEU A 8 10.63 8.62 2.10
N GLU A 9 9.93 7.59 2.60
CA GLU A 9 10.36 6.21 2.52
C GLU A 9 10.35 5.70 1.07
N ARG A 10 9.33 6.04 0.28
CA ARG A 10 9.28 5.74 -1.16
C ARG A 10 10.49 6.33 -1.89
N ALA A 11 10.75 7.63 -1.67
CA ALA A 11 11.84 8.34 -2.31
C ALA A 11 13.23 7.82 -1.90
N TRP A 12 13.41 7.43 -0.63
CA TRP A 12 14.64 6.81 -0.16
C TRP A 12 14.91 5.48 -0.88
N ARG A 13 13.89 4.62 -0.98
CA ARG A 13 13.99 3.31 -1.63
C ARG A 13 14.19 3.39 -3.15
N GLU A 14 13.59 4.36 -3.82
CA GLU A 14 13.85 4.66 -5.25
C GLU A 14 15.25 5.24 -5.51
N GLY A 15 16.01 5.54 -4.44
CA GLY A 15 17.34 6.12 -4.50
C GLY A 15 18.43 5.17 -5.01
N PRO A 16 19.62 5.70 -5.32
CA PRO A 16 20.74 4.92 -5.88
C PRO A 16 21.46 4.02 -4.86
N ASP A 17 21.07 4.08 -3.59
CA ASP A 17 21.67 3.30 -2.51
C ASP A 17 20.75 2.11 -2.22
N PRO A 18 21.09 0.88 -2.65
CA PRO A 18 20.34 -0.31 -2.31
C PRO A 18 20.66 -0.61 -0.85
N GLY A 19 20.04 0.12 0.08
CA GLY A 19 20.33 0.02 1.50
C GLY A 19 20.30 -1.45 1.91
N GLU A 20 21.46 -2.00 2.28
CA GLU A 20 21.62 -3.35 2.86
C GLU A 20 20.99 -3.44 4.26
N SER A 21 20.12 -2.51 4.62
CA SER A 21 19.53 -2.42 5.94
C SER A 21 18.15 -3.05 5.94
N ASP A 22 18.01 -4.15 6.68
CA ASP A 22 16.75 -4.70 7.19
C ASP A 22 16.02 -3.72 8.15
N GLU A 23 16.35 -2.42 8.09
CA GLU A 23 15.79 -1.34 8.86
C GLU A 23 14.36 -1.09 8.38
N TYR A 24 13.44 -1.84 8.98
CA TYR A 24 12.03 -1.54 9.19
C TYR A 24 11.33 -0.78 8.05
N GLU A 25 10.54 -1.51 7.26
CA GLU A 25 9.74 -1.01 6.15
C GLU A 25 8.58 -0.11 6.61
N GLN A 26 8.88 1.14 6.98
CA GLN A 26 7.90 2.15 7.43
C GLN A 26 6.79 2.36 6.39
N ILE A 27 7.07 2.09 5.12
CA ILE A 27 6.09 2.16 4.03
C ILE A 27 4.94 1.17 4.21
N TYR A 28 5.14 0.00 4.83
CA TYR A 28 4.06 -0.97 5.09
C TYR A 28 3.17 -0.54 6.25
N ALA A 29 3.77 -0.05 7.33
CA ALA A 29 3.01 0.49 8.45
C ALA A 29 2.22 1.73 8.01
N ALA A 30 2.82 2.60 7.20
CA ALA A 30 2.14 3.74 6.62
C ALA A 30 1.02 3.30 5.66
N ALA A 31 1.26 2.34 4.76
CA ALA A 31 0.23 1.80 3.88
C ALA A 31 -0.94 1.18 4.66
N PHE A 32 -0.66 0.41 5.71
CA PHE A 32 -1.66 -0.15 6.60
C PHE A 32 -2.51 0.91 7.29
N LEU A 33 -1.87 1.95 7.84
CA LEU A 33 -2.59 3.03 8.50
C LEU A 33 -3.40 3.88 7.52
N LEU A 34 -2.84 4.20 6.35
CA LEU A 34 -3.54 4.93 5.28
C LEU A 34 -4.75 4.12 4.78
N PHE A 35 -4.59 2.81 4.62
CA PHE A 35 -5.69 1.92 4.29
C PHE A 35 -6.80 1.95 5.33
N LEU A 36 -6.45 1.83 6.62
CA LEU A 36 -7.44 1.88 7.72
C LEU A 36 -8.14 3.24 7.82
N ILE A 37 -7.45 4.33 7.52
CA ILE A 37 -8.04 5.67 7.42
C ILE A 37 -9.03 5.71 6.26
N GLY A 38 -8.65 5.11 5.12
CA GLY A 38 -9.52 4.94 3.96
C GLY A 38 -9.88 6.25 3.28
N ASP A 39 -8.94 7.21 3.20
CA ASP A 39 -9.13 8.42 2.41
C ASP A 39 -8.85 8.12 0.93
N PRO A 40 -9.83 8.26 0.01
CA PRO A 40 -9.60 8.00 -1.41
C PRO A 40 -8.55 8.92 -2.04
N ALA A 41 -8.22 10.06 -1.41
CA ALA A 41 -7.14 10.93 -1.86
C ALA A 41 -5.74 10.31 -1.71
N ASP A 42 -5.61 9.22 -0.94
CA ASP A 42 -4.36 8.49 -0.79
C ASP A 42 -4.12 7.47 -1.92
N SER A 43 -5.15 7.12 -2.69
CA SER A 43 -5.10 6.11 -3.75
C SER A 43 -4.07 6.39 -4.85
N PRO A 44 -3.87 7.62 -5.35
CA PRO A 44 -2.81 7.90 -6.32
C PRO A 44 -1.42 7.58 -5.78
N ARG A 45 -1.15 7.94 -4.52
CA ARG A 45 0.16 7.70 -3.88
C ARG A 45 0.45 6.20 -3.73
N LEU A 46 -0.55 5.44 -3.29
CA LEU A 46 -0.46 3.99 -3.13
C LEU A 46 -0.33 3.30 -4.50
N TYR A 47 -1.03 3.80 -5.52
CA TYR A 47 -0.91 3.32 -6.90
C TYR A 47 0.49 3.54 -7.47
N GLU A 48 1.04 4.75 -7.34
CA GLU A 48 2.38 5.08 -7.82
C GLU A 48 3.42 4.16 -7.19
N ALA A 49 3.34 3.97 -5.86
CA ALA A 49 4.24 3.08 -5.16
C ALA A 49 4.13 1.62 -5.64
N LYS A 50 2.97 1.16 -6.12
CA LYS A 50 2.74 -0.25 -6.50
C LYS A 50 3.13 -0.56 -7.94
N PHE A 51 2.85 0.38 -8.82
CA PHE A 51 2.89 0.14 -10.26
C PHE A 51 3.92 0.99 -11.01
N ARG A 52 4.49 2.03 -10.36
CA ARG A 52 5.45 2.95 -11.00
C ARG A 52 6.87 2.89 -10.41
N THR A 53 7.09 2.09 -9.36
CA THR A 53 8.42 1.80 -8.83
C THR A 53 9.11 0.71 -9.68
N GLY A 54 10.40 0.88 -9.95
CA GLY A 54 11.17 0.04 -10.89
C GLY A 54 11.77 -1.24 -10.29
N ASP A 55 11.55 -1.49 -9.01
CA ASP A 55 12.11 -2.63 -8.28
C ASP A 55 10.97 -3.44 -7.66
N MET A 56 10.98 -4.76 -7.91
CA MET A 56 9.92 -5.68 -7.47
C MET A 56 9.94 -5.90 -5.95
N ASP A 57 11.09 -5.73 -5.29
CA ASP A 57 11.20 -5.75 -3.83
C ASP A 57 10.82 -4.38 -3.21
N LEU A 58 10.92 -3.32 -4.02
CA LEU A 58 10.24 -2.03 -3.86
C LEU A 58 8.75 -2.08 -4.20
N GLY A 59 8.28 -3.22 -4.72
CA GLY A 59 6.91 -3.54 -5.05
C GLY A 59 6.04 -3.76 -3.81
N ILE A 60 6.35 -3.00 -2.75
CA ILE A 60 5.64 -2.80 -1.50
C ILE A 60 4.94 -4.07 -1.04
N GLY A 61 5.43 -4.73 0.01
CA GLY A 61 4.76 -5.79 0.75
C GLY A 61 3.31 -5.50 1.20
N PHE A 62 2.71 -4.37 0.82
CA PHE A 62 1.27 -4.24 0.72
C PHE A 62 0.70 -4.63 -0.66
N ASP A 63 -0.42 -5.33 -0.62
CA ASP A 63 -1.08 -5.86 -1.80
C ASP A 63 -1.96 -4.77 -2.45
N THR A 64 -2.30 -4.91 -3.74
CA THR A 64 -3.09 -3.92 -4.51
C THR A 64 -4.39 -3.49 -3.79
N GLN A 65 -4.90 -4.37 -2.93
CA GLN A 65 -5.97 -4.19 -1.94
C GLN A 65 -5.84 -2.88 -1.15
N ALA A 66 -4.62 -2.47 -0.77
CA ALA A 66 -4.39 -1.28 0.06
C ALA A 66 -4.83 0.03 -0.62
N ILE A 67 -4.83 0.07 -1.96
CA ILE A 67 -5.27 1.22 -2.75
C ILE A 67 -6.76 1.51 -2.50
N PHE A 68 -7.54 0.49 -2.10
CA PHE A 68 -8.99 0.54 -1.95
C PHE A 68 -9.46 0.69 -0.50
N GLY A 69 -8.65 1.28 0.39
CA GLY A 69 -9.03 1.48 1.80
C GLY A 69 -10.36 2.25 1.99
N ALA A 70 -10.68 3.17 1.09
CA ALA A 70 -11.95 3.90 1.08
C ALA A 70 -13.16 3.06 0.60
N GLY A 71 -12.92 1.85 0.09
CA GLY A 71 -13.88 1.07 -0.71
C GLY A 71 -13.68 1.31 -2.21
N ARG A 72 -14.04 0.32 -3.04
CA ARG A 72 -13.77 0.37 -4.48
C ARG A 72 -14.51 1.46 -5.21
N ARG A 73 -15.81 1.56 -4.95
CA ARG A 73 -16.67 2.51 -5.65
C ARG A 73 -16.24 3.92 -5.32
N GLU A 74 -15.97 4.17 -4.04
CA GLU A 74 -15.50 5.42 -3.48
C GLU A 74 -14.12 5.79 -4.05
N THR A 75 -13.19 4.84 -4.08
CA THR A 75 -11.85 5.02 -4.66
C THR A 75 -11.91 5.32 -6.16
N LEU A 76 -12.60 4.48 -6.95
CA LEU A 76 -12.69 4.64 -8.40
C LEU A 76 -13.42 5.93 -8.79
N GLN A 77 -14.54 6.23 -8.13
CA GLN A 77 -15.26 7.48 -8.39
C GLN A 77 -14.38 8.69 -8.08
N TRP A 78 -13.66 8.68 -6.96
CA TRP A 78 -12.77 9.78 -6.61
C TRP A 78 -11.63 9.95 -7.63
N LEU A 79 -10.99 8.85 -8.07
CA LEU A 79 -9.95 8.91 -9.10
C LEU A 79 -10.47 9.54 -10.39
N LEU A 80 -11.66 9.13 -10.84
CA LEU A 80 -12.30 9.67 -12.03
C LEU A 80 -12.62 11.17 -11.87
N ASP A 81 -13.22 11.55 -10.74
CA ASP A 81 -13.64 12.93 -10.45
C ASP A 81 -12.44 13.90 -10.34
N ASN A 82 -11.26 13.40 -10.01
CA ASN A 82 -10.04 14.18 -9.84
C ASN A 82 -9.04 14.05 -11.00
N GLY A 83 -9.42 13.39 -12.11
CA GLY A 83 -8.63 13.36 -13.34
C GLY A 83 -7.53 12.28 -13.40
N TYR A 84 -7.52 11.33 -12.48
CA TYR A 84 -6.63 10.15 -12.50
C TYR A 84 -7.20 9.06 -13.41
N THR A 85 -7.37 9.38 -14.70
CA THR A 85 -8.08 8.53 -15.66
C THR A 85 -7.35 7.23 -15.98
N ASP A 86 -6.02 7.27 -16.00
CA ASP A 86 -5.19 6.10 -16.32
C ASP A 86 -5.17 5.12 -15.15
N GLU A 87 -5.02 5.64 -13.92
CA GLU A 87 -5.10 4.86 -12.69
C GLU A 87 -6.49 4.23 -12.54
N HIS A 88 -7.55 5.01 -12.79
CA HIS A 88 -8.92 4.51 -12.79
C HIS A 88 -9.09 3.37 -13.80
N ALA A 89 -8.62 3.54 -15.04
CA ALA A 89 -8.76 2.54 -16.08
C ALA A 89 -8.01 1.24 -15.73
N HIS A 90 -6.76 1.35 -15.29
CA HIS A 90 -5.94 0.20 -14.93
C HIS A 90 -6.52 -0.56 -13.72
N LEU A 91 -6.93 0.15 -12.66
CA LEU A 91 -7.55 -0.49 -11.49
C LEU A 91 -8.90 -1.11 -11.82
N SER A 92 -9.70 -0.49 -12.71
CA SER A 92 -10.97 -1.05 -13.17
C SER A 92 -10.76 -2.34 -13.98
N GLU A 93 -9.76 -2.35 -14.86
CA GLU A 93 -9.37 -3.55 -15.61
C GLU A 93 -8.90 -4.65 -14.67
N TRP A 94 -7.99 -4.33 -13.73
CA TRP A 94 -7.50 -5.28 -12.74
C TRP A 94 -8.63 -5.93 -11.93
N LEU A 95 -9.60 -5.13 -11.46
CA LEU A 95 -10.79 -5.62 -10.75
C LEU A 95 -11.70 -6.50 -11.61
N SER A 96 -11.69 -6.33 -12.94
CA SER A 96 -12.48 -7.18 -13.84
C SER A 96 -11.90 -8.58 -14.05
N GLN A 97 -10.61 -8.76 -13.74
CA GLN A 97 -9.87 -10.00 -13.97
C GLN A 97 -9.73 -10.89 -12.73
N GLY A 98 -10.04 -10.37 -11.54
CA GLY A 98 -9.82 -11.04 -10.25
C GLY A 98 -11.08 -11.15 -9.38
N GLU A 99 -10.99 -11.98 -8.35
CA GLU A 99 -11.92 -11.86 -7.21
C GLU A 99 -11.70 -10.51 -6.52
N ASP A 100 -12.78 -10.04 -5.92
CA ASP A 100 -12.80 -8.95 -4.98
C ASP A 100 -11.57 -8.93 -4.06
N PRO A 101 -10.77 -7.84 -3.99
CA PRO A 101 -9.77 -7.68 -2.95
C PRO A 101 -10.37 -7.96 -1.59
N LYS A 102 -9.94 -9.07 -0.96
CA LYS A 102 -10.36 -9.47 0.38
C LYS A 102 -9.60 -8.61 1.38
N ILE A 103 -10.22 -7.49 1.71
CA ILE A 103 -9.75 -6.45 2.62
C ILE A 103 -9.37 -7.05 3.98
N GLU A 104 -10.16 -7.99 4.46
CA GLU A 104 -9.97 -8.69 5.73
C GLU A 104 -8.75 -9.63 5.67
N ASP A 105 -8.50 -10.26 4.53
CA ASP A 105 -7.36 -11.16 4.35
C ASP A 105 -6.06 -10.37 4.33
N TRP A 106 -6.04 -9.19 3.70
CA TRP A 106 -4.87 -8.31 3.71
C TRP A 106 -4.59 -7.74 5.10
N ALA A 107 -5.61 -7.22 5.79
CA ALA A 107 -5.44 -6.72 7.15
C ALA A 107 -4.98 -7.83 8.12
N THR A 108 -5.47 -9.05 7.91
CA THR A 108 -5.03 -10.24 8.65
C THR A 108 -3.59 -10.61 8.33
N HIS A 109 -3.20 -10.60 7.05
CA HIS A 109 -1.84 -10.87 6.61
C HIS A 109 -0.83 -9.89 7.22
N VAL A 110 -1.08 -8.58 7.12
CA VAL A 110 -0.21 -7.55 7.72
C VAL A 110 -0.14 -7.71 9.25
N ARG A 111 -1.26 -8.00 9.90
CA ARG A 111 -1.26 -8.28 11.34
C ARG A 111 -0.41 -9.50 11.69
N GLN A 112 -0.51 -10.57 10.92
CA GLN A 112 0.26 -11.81 11.13
C GLN A 112 1.75 -11.64 10.82
N TYR A 113 2.09 -10.69 9.95
CA TYR A 113 3.47 -10.31 9.69
C TYR A 113 4.13 -9.72 10.95
N PHE A 114 3.43 -8.82 11.64
CA PHE A 114 3.96 -8.18 12.86
C PHE A 114 3.69 -8.97 14.14
N TYR A 115 2.66 -9.81 14.19
CA TYR A 115 2.22 -10.47 15.41
C TYR A 115 2.03 -11.96 15.19
N SER A 116 2.41 -12.75 16.19
CA SER A 116 2.08 -14.16 16.26
C SER A 116 0.56 -14.37 16.28
N ALA A 117 0.13 -15.60 16.01
CA ALA A 117 -1.28 -15.99 16.17
C ALA A 117 -1.83 -15.77 17.59
N THR A 118 -0.95 -15.60 18.59
CA THR A 118 -1.30 -15.30 19.99
C THR A 118 -1.19 -13.81 20.34
N GLY A 119 -0.89 -12.95 19.37
CA GLY A 119 -0.79 -11.50 19.56
C GLY A 119 0.54 -11.01 20.14
N VAL A 120 1.60 -11.83 20.05
CA VAL A 120 2.96 -11.44 20.46
C VAL A 120 3.63 -10.73 19.30
N LEU A 121 4.17 -9.54 19.53
CA LEU A 121 4.93 -8.79 18.52
C LEU A 121 6.18 -9.59 18.11
N LEU A 122 6.32 -9.88 16.82
CA LEU A 122 7.40 -10.66 16.20
C LEU A 122 8.46 -9.74 15.58
N LEU A 123 8.90 -8.72 16.31
CA LEU A 123 10.04 -7.91 15.90
C LEU A 123 11.31 -8.49 16.53
N ASP A 124 12.39 -8.57 15.77
CA ASP A 124 13.70 -8.89 16.34
C ASP A 124 14.06 -7.86 17.42
N PRO A 125 14.58 -8.30 18.58
CA PRO A 125 15.11 -7.38 19.56
C PRO A 125 16.32 -6.65 18.95
N LEU A 126 16.20 -5.33 18.84
CA LEU A 126 17.26 -4.39 18.43
C LEU A 126 18.52 -4.52 19.30
#